data_AF-A0A2H6FK95-F1
#
_entry.id   AF-A0A2H6FK95-F1
#
_cell.length_a   1.000
_cell.length_b   1.000
_cell.length_c   1.000
_cell.angle_alpha   90.00
_cell.angle_beta   90.00
_cell.angle_gamma   90.00
#
_symmetry.space_group_name_H-M   'P 1'
#
loop_
_entity.id
_entity.type
_entity.pdbx_description
1 polymer ?
#
loop_
_entity_poly.entity_id
_entity_poly.type
_entity_poly.pdbx_seq_one_letter_code
_entity_poly.pdbx_strand_id
1 'polypeptide(L)'
;MTGIRGKNLKAVIWDIAEGYTIVNPLFLKPIKPEVVQDLYKEIQHVLIEVRGEKFPFNDSQAIRLRNLKLQRLNSARMIIRNYLRERRLPMV
;
A
#
# COMPACT_ATOMS: atom_id res chain seq x y z
N MET A 1 -9.25 -15.80 4.91
CA MET A 1 -8.58 -14.50 4.97
C MET A 1 -7.14 -14.67 4.54
N THR A 2 -6.82 -14.32 3.30
CA THR A 2 -5.44 -14.33 2.77
C THR A 2 -4.70 -13.14 3.38
N GLY A 3 -3.67 -13.42 4.18
CA GLY A 3 -2.89 -12.42 4.89
C GLY A 3 -1.41 -12.57 4.63
N ILE A 4 -0.62 -11.56 4.97
CA ILE A 4 0.85 -11.61 4.88
C ILE A 4 1.37 -11.71 6.32
N ARG A 5 2.13 -12.76 6.62
CA ARG A 5 2.73 -13.00 7.96
C ARG A 5 1.71 -12.96 9.10
N GLY A 6 0.53 -13.54 8.90
CA GLY A 6 -0.54 -13.59 9.90
C GLY A 6 -1.35 -12.30 10.08
N LYS A 7 -0.98 -11.21 9.40
CA LYS A 7 -1.77 -9.96 9.35
C LYS A 7 -2.73 -9.96 8.18
N ASN A 8 -3.93 -9.39 8.36
CA ASN A 8 -4.82 -9.10 7.25
C ASN A 8 -4.20 -8.02 6.32
N LEU A 9 -4.63 -7.96 5.06
CA LEU A 9 -4.02 -7.08 4.06
C LEU A 9 -4.17 -5.60 4.41
N LYS A 10 -5.34 -5.18 4.92
CA LYS A 10 -5.57 -3.80 5.35
C LYS A 10 -4.54 -3.34 6.38
N ALA A 11 -4.26 -4.18 7.39
CA ALA A 11 -3.25 -3.88 8.41
C ALA A 11 -1.84 -3.76 7.81
N VAL A 12 -1.50 -4.59 6.83
CA VAL A 12 -0.21 -4.49 6.11
C VAL A 12 -0.13 -3.20 5.31
N ILE A 13 -1.21 -2.75 4.67
CA ILE A 13 -1.24 -1.48 3.95
C ILE A 13 -1.09 -0.29 4.90
N TRP A 14 -1.71 -0.33 6.07
CA TRP A 14 -1.49 0.68 7.10
C TRP A 14 -0.05 0.66 7.63
N ASP A 15 0.55 -0.51 7.83
CA ASP A 15 1.98 -0.60 8.16
C ASP A 15 2.86 0.07 7.08
N ILE A 16 2.50 -0.05 5.79
CA ILE A 16 3.20 0.63 4.70
C ILE A 16 2.97 2.15 4.76
N ALA A 17 1.74 2.60 4.99
CA ALA A 17 1.41 4.02 5.10
C ALA A 17 2.16 4.70 6.25
N GLU A 18 2.20 4.06 7.42
CA GLU A 18 2.91 4.54 8.60
C GLU A 18 4.43 4.40 8.49
N GLY A 19 4.92 3.57 7.56
CA GLY A 19 6.34 3.40 7.28
C GLY A 19 7.01 2.27 8.08
N TYR A 20 6.22 1.39 8.72
CA TYR A 20 6.70 0.17 9.38
C TYR A 20 7.08 -0.93 8.38
N THR A 21 6.51 -0.90 7.17
CA THR A 21 6.82 -1.85 6.10
C THR A 21 7.25 -1.12 4.83
N ILE A 22 8.38 -1.54 4.27
CA ILE A 22 8.88 -1.06 2.98
C ILE A 22 8.58 -2.10 1.91
N VAL A 23 7.88 -1.70 0.86
CA VAL A 23 7.59 -2.56 -0.29
C VAL A 23 8.74 -2.51 -1.27
N ASN A 24 9.25 -3.68 -1.64
CA ASN A 24 10.26 -3.88 -2.67
C ASN A 24 10.09 -5.29 -3.28
N PRO A 25 10.79 -5.64 -4.37
CA PRO A 25 10.65 -6.96 -4.98
C PRO A 25 10.98 -8.14 -4.05
N LEU A 26 11.93 -7.98 -3.11
CA LEU A 26 12.27 -9.03 -2.14
C LEU A 26 11.12 -9.29 -1.15
N PHE A 27 10.42 -8.24 -0.74
CA PHE A 27 9.21 -8.33 0.08
C PHE A 27 8.08 -9.07 -0.65
N LEU A 28 7.93 -8.84 -1.96
CA LEU A 28 6.85 -9.43 -2.77
C LEU A 28 7.14 -10.88 -3.21
N LYS A 29 8.41 -11.24 -3.39
CA LYS A 29 8.84 -12.56 -3.88
C LYS A 29 8.25 -13.77 -3.15
N PRO A 30 8.16 -13.82 -1.81
CA PRO A 30 7.60 -14.96 -1.10
C PRO A 30 6.06 -14.96 -1.05
N ILE A 31 5.40 -13.92 -1.55
CA ILE A 31 3.94 -13.75 -1.49
C ILE A 31 3.31 -14.40 -2.73
N LYS A 32 2.22 -15.13 -2.52
CA LYS A 32 1.45 -15.74 -3.62
C LYS A 32 0.94 -14.66 -4.60
N PRO A 33 0.97 -14.90 -5.91
CA PRO A 33 0.52 -13.94 -6.93
C PRO A 33 -0.85 -13.32 -6.65
N GLU A 34 -1.82 -14.14 -6.23
CA GLU A 34 -3.20 -13.71 -5.96
C GLU A 34 -3.24 -12.72 -4.79
N VAL A 35 -2.42 -12.96 -3.77
CA VAL A 35 -2.28 -12.08 -2.60
C VAL A 35 -1.62 -10.76 -2.97
N VAL A 36 -0.70 -10.75 -3.93
CA VAL A 36 -0.09 -9.51 -4.44
C VAL A 36 -1.10 -8.67 -5.23
N GLN A 37 -2.02 -9.32 -5.96
CA GLN A 37 -3.14 -8.63 -6.63
C GLN A 37 -4.10 -8.03 -5.61
N ASP A 38 -4.48 -8.79 -4.58
CA ASP A 38 -5.32 -8.27 -3.49
C ASP A 38 -4.64 -7.11 -2.76
N LEU A 39 -3.32 -7.18 -2.54
CA LEU A 39 -2.52 -6.09 -1.98
C LEU A 39 -2.59 -4.83 -2.86
N TYR A 40 -2.55 -4.97 -4.18
CA TYR A 40 -2.66 -3.86 -5.12
C TYR A 40 -4.03 -3.16 -5.01
N LYS A 41 -5.12 -3.93 -4.92
CA LYS A 41 -6.48 -3.40 -4.72
C LYS A 41 -6.62 -2.70 -3.37
N GLU A 42 -6.15 -3.33 -2.30
CA GLU A 42 -6.25 -2.78 -0.95
C GLU A 42 -5.49 -1.45 -0.82
N ILE A 43 -4.34 -1.29 -1.50
CA ILE A 43 -3.65 0.01 -1.56
C ILE A 43 -4.51 1.09 -2.19
N GLN A 44 -5.29 0.77 -3.23
CA GLN A 44 -6.18 1.75 -3.85
C GLN A 44 -7.30 2.17 -2.89
N HIS A 45 -7.86 1.23 -2.12
CA HIS A 45 -8.83 1.52 -1.08
C HIS A 45 -8.25 2.45 -0.01
N VAL A 46 -7.09 2.12 0.58
CA VAL A 46 -6.48 2.97 1.60
C VAL A 46 -6.03 4.32 1.04
N LEU A 47 -5.60 4.40 -0.23
CA LEU A 47 -5.33 5.69 -0.88
C LEU A 47 -6.59 6.57 -0.96
N ILE A 48 -7.76 5.98 -1.21
CA ILE A 48 -9.03 6.71 -1.20
C ILE A 48 -9.37 7.14 0.23
N GLU A 49 -9.22 6.25 1.22
CA GLU A 49 -9.45 6.56 2.64
C GLU A 49 -8.59 7.77 3.09
N VAL A 50 -7.26 7.71 2.91
CA VAL A 50 -6.34 8.79 3.32
C VAL A 50 -6.62 10.09 2.55
N ARG A 51 -7.06 10.01 1.30
CA ARG A 51 -7.47 11.20 0.53
C ARG A 51 -8.77 11.80 1.04
N GLY A 52 -9.72 10.97 1.46
CA GLY A 52 -11.02 11.37 1.99
C GLY A 52 -10.98 11.88 3.44
N GLU A 53 -9.88 11.67 4.17
CA GLU A 53 -9.68 12.28 5.49
C GLU A 53 -9.84 13.81 5.45
N LYS A 54 -10.49 14.37 6.49
CA LYS A 54 -10.67 15.81 6.64
C LYS A 54 -9.31 16.51 6.59
N PHE A 55 -9.17 17.50 5.72
CA PHE A 55 -7.90 18.19 5.54
C PHE A 55 -7.56 19.04 6.79
N PRO A 56 -6.34 18.90 7.37
CA PRO A 56 -5.94 19.60 8.58
C PRO A 56 -5.32 20.98 8.24
N PHE A 57 -6.15 21.96 7.85
CA PHE A 57 -5.72 23.26 7.31
C PHE A 57 -4.68 24.03 8.16
N ASN A 58 -4.76 23.93 9.49
CA ASN A 58 -3.93 24.71 10.41
C ASN A 58 -2.86 23.87 11.13
N ASP A 59 -2.70 22.61 10.75
CA ASP A 59 -1.73 21.71 11.37
C ASP A 59 -0.73 21.21 10.32
N SER A 60 0.38 21.96 10.21
CA SER A 60 1.46 21.66 9.26
C SER A 60 2.10 20.28 9.50
N GLN A 61 2.11 19.80 10.74
CA GLN A 61 2.63 18.47 11.06
C GLN A 61 1.68 17.38 10.56
N ALA A 62 0.38 17.52 10.81
CA ALA A 62 -0.62 16.60 10.28
C ALA A 62 -0.66 16.59 8.74
N ILE A 63 -0.51 17.75 8.09
CA ILE A 63 -0.37 17.84 6.62
C ILE A 63 0.85 17.03 6.15
N ARG A 64 2.01 17.21 6.80
CA ARG A 64 3.23 16.48 6.45
C ARG A 64 3.06 14.98 6.62
N LEU A 65 2.48 14.53 7.74
CA LEU A 65 2.24 13.11 8.00
C LEU A 65 1.31 12.50 6.95
N ARG A 66 0.21 13.18 6.62
CA ARG A 66 -0.70 12.74 5.55
C ARG A 66 0.02 12.64 4.20
N ASN A 67 0.84 13.62 3.85
CA ASN A 67 1.60 13.60 2.60
C ASN A 67 2.63 12.46 2.56
N LEU A 68 3.28 12.15 3.69
CA LEU A 68 4.19 11.00 3.80
C LEU A 68 3.46 9.68 3.60
N LYS A 69 2.27 9.51 4.21
CA LYS A 69 1.41 8.33 3.98
C LYS A 69 1.08 8.17 2.50
N LEU A 70 0.61 9.24 1.85
CA LEU A 70 0.29 9.24 0.43
C LEU A 70 1.51 8.91 -0.44
N GLN A 71 2.67 9.49 -0.12
CA GLN A 71 3.91 9.21 -0.85
C GLN A 71 4.26 7.72 -0.78
N ARG A 72 4.28 7.13 0.43
CA ARG A 72 4.60 5.71 0.64
C ARG A 72 3.63 4.79 -0.07
N LEU A 73 2.33 5.06 0.04
CA LEU A 73 1.29 4.28 -0.64
C LEU A 73 1.43 4.35 -2.17
N ASN A 74 1.72 5.52 -2.74
CA ASN A 74 1.92 5.64 -4.19
C ASN A 74 3.19 4.92 -4.65
N SER A 75 4.30 5.03 -3.90
CA SER A 75 5.52 4.28 -4.18
C SER A 75 5.31 2.78 -4.13
N ALA A 76 4.64 2.28 -3.09
CA ALA A 76 4.29 0.86 -2.94
C ALA A 76 3.41 0.37 -4.10
N ARG A 77 2.36 1.14 -4.45
CA ARG A 77 1.48 0.85 -5.59
C ARG A 77 2.26 0.71 -6.89
N MET A 78 3.20 1.62 -7.16
CA MET A 78 4.03 1.59 -8.36
C MET A 78 4.91 0.33 -8.40
N ILE A 79 5.55 -0.02 -7.30
CA ILE A 79 6.41 -1.21 -7.20
C ILE A 79 5.57 -2.49 -7.42
N ILE A 80 4.42 -2.60 -6.77
CA ILE A 80 3.53 -3.76 -6.93
C ILE A 80 3.01 -3.85 -8.36
N ARG A 81 2.61 -2.73 -8.96
CA ARG A 81 2.19 -2.67 -10.37
C ARG A 81 3.28 -3.21 -11.30
N ASN A 82 4.52 -2.75 -11.13
CA ASN A 82 5.63 -3.20 -11.95
C ASN A 82 5.92 -4.70 -11.75
N TYR A 83 5.91 -5.16 -10.51
CA TYR A 83 6.09 -6.58 -10.17
C TYR A 83 5.02 -7.49 -10.81
N LEU A 84 3.75 -7.06 -10.81
CA LEU A 84 2.65 -7.78 -11.47
C LEU A 84 2.83 -7.80 -13.00
N ARG A 85 3.23 -6.65 -13.59
CA ARG A 85 3.50 -6.53 -15.03
C ARG A 85 4.59 -7.48 -15.50
N GLU A 86 5.72 -7.52 -14.80
CA GLU A 86 6.86 -8.39 -15.12
C GLU A 86 6.44 -9.88 -15.12
N ARG A 87 5.48 -10.24 -14.27
CA ARG A 87 4.95 -11.60 -14.16
C ARG A 87 3.74 -11.87 -15.05
N ARG A 88 3.35 -10.92 -15.90
CA ARG A 88 2.17 -11.00 -16.79
C ARG A 88 0.87 -11.32 -16.03
N LEU A 89 0.78 -10.86 -14.78
CA LEU A 89 -0.40 -11.04 -13.95
C LEU A 89 -1.41 -9.91 -14.19
N PRO A 90 -2.72 -10.21 -14.20
CA PRO A 90 -3.73 -9.18 -14.37
C PRO A 90 -3.71 -8.16 -13.21
N MET A 91 -4.00 -6.91 -13.55
CA MET A 91 -4.15 -5.78 -12.62
C MET A 91 -5.63 -5.35 -12.57
N VAL A 92 -6.52 -6.34 -12.49
CA VAL A 92 -7.96 -6.13 -12.24
C VAL A 92 -8.14 -5.85 -10.77
#